data_AF-A0A6P0IN18-F1
#
_entry.id   AF-A0A6P0IN18-F1
#
_cell.length_a   1.000
_cell.length_b   1.000
_cell.length_c   1.000
_cell.angle_alpha   90.00
_cell.angle_beta   90.00
_cell.angle_gamma   90.00
#
_symmetry.space_group_name_H-M   'P 1'
#
loop_
_entity.id
_entity.type
_entity.pdbx_description
1 polymer ?
#
loop_
_entity_poly.entity_id
_entity_poly.type
_entity_poly.pdbx_seq_one_letter_code
_entity_poly.pdbx_strand_id
1 'polypeptide(L)'
;MSEFTPEEWGKIRETLADDPTKYGLPKREYGSVVLGSFNIRKLGRVTNRSPETWDFLAHVCKHFDLLAIQEIMDNLSGFQELKGRMGSEFGTIVSDRTGVFPNEPGLGERLGFIYNWSMVQRGEVVSDISFDRTKVLETLARNYDQINQAILPYVDYLKELDQWNSNQLGKRPQKPNVKMPVFLTFARQPFCVSFRIVGHPGTNPYELMAVNAHLYFGNYISDRRQEFDALMAWILGRFIEHDRAYYPNFILLGDLNLDFDNPTTDRDRIEKHIKMFNAKVKGEANVNFPFLDPHPKTKQFLRTNARFTETFDQIGLFNWDQRLPTYKENSSMGENPRGPDYGVFNFVELFSDALYNRGVSELSLSEKKAFFRRFEHEVSDHLPLWLRLPLPD
;
A
#
# COMPACT_ATOMS: atom_id res chain seq x y z
N MET A 1 22.33 5.24 15.10
CA MET A 1 22.29 5.37 13.64
C MET A 1 22.76 6.78 13.33
N SER A 2 23.53 7.01 12.26
CA SER A 2 23.89 8.38 11.88
C SER A 2 22.77 8.90 10.97
N GLU A 3 21.80 9.57 11.58
CA GLU A 3 20.78 10.37 10.90
C GLU A 3 21.46 11.37 9.92
N PHE A 4 20.69 11.90 8.97
CA PHE A 4 21.19 13.01 8.15
C PHE A 4 21.35 14.27 9.01
N THR A 5 22.43 15.02 8.81
CA THR A 5 22.63 16.30 9.48
C THR A 5 21.70 17.37 8.89
N PRO A 6 21.47 18.50 9.60
CA PRO A 6 20.70 19.62 9.05
C PRO A 6 21.25 20.14 7.71
N GLU A 7 22.57 20.14 7.51
CA GLU A 7 23.21 20.56 6.26
C GLU A 7 22.93 19.57 5.11
N GLU A 8 22.95 18.27 5.41
CA GLU A 8 22.61 17.23 4.43
C GLU A 8 21.13 17.30 4.03
N TRP A 9 20.24 17.53 5.00
CA TRP A 9 18.83 17.82 4.71
C TRP A 9 18.65 19.10 3.88
N GLY A 10 19.49 20.12 4.10
CA GLY A 10 19.57 21.31 3.27
C GLY A 10 19.83 20.97 1.81
N LYS A 11 20.88 20.20 1.54
CA LYS A 11 21.22 19.72 0.18
C LYS A 11 20.10 18.92 -0.44
N ILE A 12 19.52 17.97 0.30
CA ILE A 12 18.39 17.15 -0.18
C ILE A 12 17.22 18.04 -0.62
N ARG A 13 16.85 19.05 0.17
CA ARG A 13 15.76 19.97 -0.18
C ARG A 13 16.10 20.83 -1.40
N GLU A 14 17.32 21.34 -1.48
CA GLU A 14 17.79 22.12 -2.63
C GLU A 14 17.78 21.29 -3.92
N THR A 15 18.32 20.06 -3.87
CA THR A 15 18.30 19.13 -5.01
C THR A 15 16.89 18.76 -5.43
N LEU A 16 15.97 18.54 -4.48
CA LEU A 16 14.58 18.25 -4.80
C LEU A 16 13.88 19.47 -5.42
N ALA A 17 14.15 20.68 -4.92
CA ALA A 17 13.53 21.90 -5.42
C ALA A 17 13.99 22.28 -6.84
N ASP A 18 15.22 21.93 -7.21
CA ASP A 18 15.79 22.19 -8.54
C ASP A 18 15.06 21.39 -9.64
N ASP A 19 14.87 20.07 -9.45
CA ASP A 19 14.10 19.23 -10.36
C ASP A 19 13.32 18.11 -9.64
N PRO A 20 12.11 18.42 -9.13
CA PRO A 20 11.28 17.41 -8.46
C PRO A 20 10.88 16.26 -9.38
N THR A 21 10.75 16.53 -10.68
CA THR A 21 10.28 15.55 -11.67
C THR A 21 11.34 14.53 -12.03
N LYS A 22 12.63 14.87 -11.92
CA LYS A 22 13.74 13.90 -12.06
C LYS A 22 13.56 12.70 -11.14
N TYR A 23 13.05 12.95 -9.93
CA TYR A 23 12.83 11.92 -8.90
C TYR A 23 11.41 11.37 -8.89
N GLY A 24 10.58 11.73 -9.86
CA GLY A 24 9.20 11.23 -9.96
C GLY A 24 8.26 11.76 -8.88
N LEU A 25 8.54 12.91 -8.26
CA LEU A 25 7.56 13.56 -7.36
C LEU A 25 6.37 14.04 -8.21
N PRO A 26 5.12 13.68 -7.87
CA PRO A 26 3.98 14.05 -8.70
C PRO A 26 3.75 15.56 -8.70
N LYS A 27 3.50 16.12 -9.88
CA LYS A 27 3.01 17.50 -9.99
C LYS A 27 1.51 17.54 -9.75
N ARG A 28 1.06 18.50 -8.94
CA ARG A 28 -0.35 18.85 -8.83
C ARG A 28 -0.74 19.73 -10.01
N GLU A 29 -1.14 19.08 -11.10
CA GLU A 29 -1.57 19.77 -12.32
C GLU A 29 -3.01 20.27 -12.16
N TYR A 30 -3.28 21.51 -12.58
CA TYR A 30 -4.64 22.04 -12.59
C TYR A 30 -5.55 21.19 -13.48
N GLY A 31 -6.73 20.84 -12.97
CA GLY A 31 -7.67 19.94 -13.65
C GLY A 31 -7.32 18.46 -13.47
N SER A 32 -6.47 18.12 -12.50
CA SER A 32 -6.16 16.73 -12.15
C SER A 32 -6.24 16.48 -10.65
N VAL A 33 -6.29 15.21 -10.27
CA VAL A 33 -6.21 14.70 -8.90
C VAL A 33 -5.06 13.72 -8.79
N VAL A 34 -4.30 13.76 -7.70
CA VAL A 34 -3.21 12.81 -7.41
C VAL A 34 -3.63 11.86 -6.30
N LEU A 35 -3.73 10.58 -6.63
CA LEU A 35 -4.01 9.48 -5.70
C LEU A 35 -2.72 8.72 -5.44
N GLY A 36 -2.49 8.22 -4.23
CA GLY A 36 -1.26 7.48 -3.95
C GLY A 36 -1.32 6.55 -2.76
N SER A 37 -0.24 5.79 -2.61
CA SER A 37 0.00 4.92 -1.46
C SER A 37 1.42 5.09 -0.95
N PHE A 38 1.60 5.02 0.37
CA PHE A 38 2.90 5.11 0.99
C PHE A 38 2.95 4.33 2.31
N ASN A 39 3.71 3.23 2.33
CA ASN A 39 4.12 2.63 3.59
C ASN A 39 5.22 3.52 4.19
N ILE A 40 4.89 4.30 5.22
CA ILE A 40 5.82 5.24 5.88
C ILE A 40 6.74 4.52 6.88
N ARG A 41 6.49 3.23 7.13
CA ARG A 41 7.21 2.37 8.08
C ARG A 41 7.13 2.87 9.52
N LYS A 42 6.43 2.15 10.38
CA LYS A 42 6.31 2.46 11.82
C LYS A 42 6.04 3.95 12.11
N LEU A 43 4.99 4.51 11.52
CA LEU A 43 4.55 5.87 11.77
C LEU A 43 3.93 5.97 13.17
N GLY A 44 4.76 6.27 14.17
CA GLY A 44 4.39 6.20 15.59
C GLY A 44 4.69 7.47 16.38
N ARG A 45 5.55 7.40 17.40
CA ARG A 45 5.85 8.56 18.26
C ARG A 45 6.57 9.65 17.46
N VAL A 46 6.26 10.91 17.75
CA VAL A 46 6.96 12.07 17.16
C VAL A 46 8.48 11.99 17.36
N THR A 47 8.92 11.55 18.54
CA THR A 47 10.33 11.42 18.91
C THR A 47 11.10 10.34 18.14
N ASN A 48 10.42 9.53 17.32
CA ASN A 48 11.08 8.51 16.51
C ASN A 48 11.68 9.08 15.22
N ARG A 49 11.46 10.37 14.92
CA ARG A 49 11.95 11.03 13.72
C ARG A 49 12.41 12.44 14.04
N SER A 50 13.44 12.91 13.34
CA SER A 50 13.91 14.30 13.46
C SER A 50 12.88 15.30 12.89
N PRO A 51 12.90 16.58 13.31
CA PRO A 51 12.07 17.62 12.71
C PRO A 51 12.20 17.73 11.19
N GLU A 52 13.41 17.58 10.65
CA GLU A 52 13.70 17.65 9.22
C GLU A 52 13.08 16.47 8.46
N THR A 53 13.10 15.27 9.04
CA THR A 53 12.40 14.10 8.50
C THR A 53 10.90 14.35 8.43
N TRP A 54 10.31 14.95 9.48
CA TRP A 54 8.89 15.31 9.47
C TRP A 54 8.56 16.36 8.41
N ASP A 55 9.41 17.38 8.24
CA ASP A 55 9.25 18.38 7.19
C ASP A 55 9.36 17.78 5.78
N PHE A 56 10.30 16.86 5.57
CA PHE A 56 10.44 16.14 4.31
C PHE A 56 9.21 15.29 4.01
N LEU A 57 8.76 14.46 4.96
CA LEU A 57 7.56 13.63 4.79
C LEU A 57 6.33 14.48 4.53
N ALA A 58 6.15 15.58 5.26
CA ALA A 58 5.03 16.50 5.05
C ALA A 58 5.10 17.18 3.68
N HIS A 59 6.29 17.61 3.23
CA HIS A 59 6.50 18.17 1.90
C HIS A 59 6.07 17.17 0.83
N VAL A 60 6.53 15.92 0.90
CA VAL A 60 6.17 14.86 -0.06
C VAL A 60 4.66 14.58 -0.02
N CYS A 61 4.07 14.37 1.16
CA CYS A 61 2.66 14.00 1.28
C CYS A 61 1.71 15.10 0.78
N LYS A 62 2.11 16.38 0.79
CA LYS A 62 1.31 17.51 0.26
C LYS A 62 1.05 17.42 -1.25
N HIS A 63 1.80 16.60 -1.99
CA HIS A 63 1.61 16.42 -3.42
C HIS A 63 0.44 15.50 -3.77
N PHE A 64 -0.17 14.84 -2.78
CA PHE A 64 -1.26 13.89 -2.96
C PHE A 64 -2.58 14.49 -2.49
N ASP A 65 -3.63 14.34 -3.28
CA ASP A 65 -4.99 14.74 -2.90
C ASP A 65 -5.72 13.62 -2.15
N LEU A 66 -5.37 12.36 -2.38
CA LEU A 66 -5.77 11.20 -1.56
C LEU A 66 -4.57 10.26 -1.43
N LEU A 67 -4.14 9.98 -0.20
CA LEU A 67 -2.96 9.18 0.09
C LEU A 67 -3.29 8.09 1.10
N ALA A 68 -3.18 6.82 0.70
CA ALA A 68 -3.22 5.68 1.59
C ALA A 68 -1.90 5.54 2.35
N ILE A 69 -1.96 5.42 3.68
CA ILE A 69 -0.78 5.25 4.54
C ILE A 69 -0.86 3.89 5.23
N GLN A 70 0.24 3.14 5.19
CA GLN A 70 0.41 1.88 5.92
C GLN A 70 1.38 2.05 7.10
N GLU A 71 1.37 1.06 8.01
CA GLU A 71 2.18 1.02 9.23
C GLU A 71 1.99 2.22 10.19
N ILE A 72 0.75 2.68 10.35
CA ILE A 72 0.42 3.65 11.40
C ILE A 72 0.43 2.92 12.75
N MET A 73 1.27 3.31 13.68
CA MET A 73 1.42 2.62 14.96
C MET A 73 0.31 2.98 15.95
N ASP A 74 0.27 2.28 17.09
CA ASP A 74 -0.65 2.58 18.21
C ASP A 74 -0.58 4.00 18.74
N ASN A 75 0.61 4.57 18.74
CA ASN A 75 0.77 5.96 19.10
C ASN A 75 0.53 6.83 17.86
N LEU A 76 -0.62 7.48 17.79
CA LEU A 76 -1.02 8.34 16.66
C LEU A 76 -0.32 9.70 16.62
N SER A 77 0.56 10.05 17.57
CA SER A 77 1.15 11.39 17.63
C SER A 77 1.96 11.75 16.39
N GLY A 78 2.68 10.81 15.78
CA GLY A 78 3.41 11.03 14.54
C GLY A 78 2.50 11.19 13.32
N PHE A 79 1.36 10.47 13.29
CA PHE A 79 0.36 10.67 12.23
C PHE A 79 -0.30 12.06 12.35
N GLN A 80 -0.57 12.50 13.58
CA GLN A 80 -1.08 13.84 13.88
C GLN A 80 -0.05 14.94 13.56
N GLU A 81 1.23 14.69 13.85
CA GLU A 81 2.34 15.59 13.54
C GLU A 81 2.49 15.76 12.02
N LEU A 82 2.50 14.66 11.28
CA LEU A 82 2.53 14.69 9.81
C LEU A 82 1.36 15.51 9.27
N LYS A 83 0.14 15.23 9.72
CA LYS A 83 -1.06 16.00 9.35
C LYS A 83 -0.91 17.49 9.72
N GLY A 84 -0.40 17.79 10.91
CA GLY A 84 -0.22 19.15 11.41
C GLY A 84 0.70 19.97 10.50
N ARG A 85 1.81 19.38 10.06
CA ARG A 85 2.76 20.00 9.10
C ARG A 85 2.20 20.07 7.68
N MET A 86 1.32 19.14 7.31
CA MET A 86 0.63 19.17 6.04
C MET A 86 -0.32 20.38 5.94
N GLY A 87 -1.07 20.68 7.01
CA GLY A 87 -1.92 21.87 7.10
C GLY A 87 -3.38 21.56 7.47
N SER A 88 -4.21 22.60 7.50
CA SER A 88 -5.63 22.48 7.86
C SER A 88 -6.51 22.04 6.69
N GLU A 89 -6.03 22.19 5.46
CA GLU A 89 -6.67 21.77 4.21
C GLU A 89 -6.70 20.23 4.04
N PHE A 90 -5.93 19.50 4.84
CA PHE A 90 -5.91 18.05 4.83
C PHE A 90 -6.76 17.45 5.96
N GLY A 91 -7.55 16.44 5.60
CA GLY A 91 -8.26 15.54 6.50
C GLY A 91 -7.49 14.24 6.69
N THR A 92 -7.83 13.52 7.75
CA THR A 92 -7.32 12.16 7.99
C THR A 92 -8.43 11.23 8.43
N ILE A 93 -8.24 9.94 8.20
CA ILE A 93 -9.05 8.87 8.78
C ILE A 93 -8.17 7.63 8.94
N VAL A 94 -8.41 6.84 9.98
CA VAL A 94 -7.59 5.69 10.32
C VAL A 94 -8.47 4.53 10.80
N SER A 95 -8.08 3.31 10.48
CA SER A 95 -8.70 2.07 10.96
C SER A 95 -8.51 1.89 12.47
N ASP A 96 -9.19 0.92 13.06
CA ASP A 96 -8.74 0.39 14.35
C ASP A 96 -7.48 -0.48 14.18
N ARG A 97 -6.85 -0.81 15.30
CA ARG A 97 -5.63 -1.59 15.35
C ARG A 97 -5.86 -3.00 14.80
N THR A 98 -4.96 -3.41 13.92
CA THR A 98 -4.89 -4.75 13.33
C THR A 98 -3.51 -5.38 13.54
N GLY A 99 -3.35 -6.66 13.16
CA GLY A 99 -2.10 -7.41 13.27
C GLY A 99 -1.80 -8.01 14.65
N VAL A 100 -2.58 -7.66 15.68
CA VAL A 100 -2.41 -8.20 17.04
C VAL A 100 -3.75 -8.38 17.74
N PHE A 101 -3.84 -9.40 18.58
CA PHE A 101 -4.99 -9.55 19.48
C PHE A 101 -4.92 -8.50 20.61
N PRO A 102 -6.06 -7.98 21.10
CA PRO A 102 -6.08 -7.07 22.25
C PRO A 102 -5.31 -7.64 23.45
N ASN A 103 -4.49 -6.79 24.09
CA ASN A 103 -3.66 -7.15 25.23
C ASN A 103 -2.56 -8.21 24.99
N GLU A 104 -2.27 -8.56 23.73
CA GLU A 104 -1.15 -9.44 23.39
C GLU A 104 0.07 -8.67 22.88
N PRO A 105 1.30 -9.18 23.12
CA PRO A 105 2.50 -8.61 22.53
C PRO A 105 2.51 -8.84 21.02
N GLY A 106 2.93 -7.83 20.27
CA GLY A 106 3.10 -7.91 18.83
C GLY A 106 3.19 -6.54 18.19
N LEU A 107 3.35 -6.51 16.86
CA LEU A 107 3.38 -5.27 16.11
C LEU A 107 1.96 -4.93 15.61
N GLY A 108 1.20 -4.28 16.49
CA GLY A 108 -0.09 -3.73 16.12
C GLY A 108 0.08 -2.45 15.30
N GLU A 109 -0.66 -2.36 14.20
CA GLU A 109 -0.63 -1.21 13.31
C GLU A 109 -2.05 -0.86 12.84
N ARG A 110 -2.16 0.22 12.10
CA ARG A 110 -3.37 0.73 11.48
C ARG A 110 -3.08 1.11 10.04
N LEU A 111 -4.15 1.15 9.27
CA LEU A 111 -4.17 1.66 7.92
C LEU A 111 -4.94 2.99 7.95
N GLY A 112 -4.55 3.95 7.13
CA GLY A 112 -5.20 5.25 7.11
C GLY A 112 -5.19 5.92 5.76
N PHE A 113 -5.91 7.03 5.68
CA PHE A 113 -5.90 7.92 4.54
C PHE A 113 -5.65 9.36 5.01
N ILE A 114 -4.86 10.08 4.22
CA ILE A 114 -4.76 11.54 4.25
C ILE A 114 -5.40 12.05 2.97
N TYR A 115 -6.22 13.10 3.04
CA TYR A 115 -6.92 13.60 1.85
C TYR A 115 -7.13 15.10 1.90
N ASN A 116 -7.07 15.76 0.74
CA ASN A 116 -7.25 17.20 0.60
C ASN A 116 -8.74 17.54 0.45
N TRP A 117 -9.29 18.31 1.39
CA TRP A 117 -10.71 18.68 1.42
C TRP A 117 -11.16 19.49 0.20
N SER A 118 -10.24 20.17 -0.49
CA SER A 118 -10.58 20.95 -1.68
C SER A 118 -10.92 20.10 -2.90
N MET A 119 -10.49 18.83 -2.91
CA MET A 119 -10.61 17.92 -4.07
C MET A 119 -11.39 16.64 -3.72
N VAL A 120 -11.25 16.17 -2.48
CA VAL A 120 -11.71 14.87 -2.04
C VAL A 120 -12.67 15.02 -0.87
N GLN A 121 -13.88 14.49 -1.05
CA GLN A 121 -14.90 14.41 -0.02
C GLN A 121 -14.99 12.97 0.50
N ARG A 122 -14.93 12.79 1.81
CA ARG A 122 -15.16 11.49 2.43
C ARG A 122 -16.66 11.19 2.50
N GLY A 123 -17.07 10.02 2.00
CA GLY A 123 -18.43 9.52 2.12
C GLY A 123 -18.70 8.84 3.47
N GLU A 124 -19.87 8.22 3.59
CA GLU A 124 -20.35 7.68 4.87
C GLU A 124 -19.86 6.25 5.17
N VAL A 125 -19.50 5.48 4.14
CA VAL A 125 -19.12 4.07 4.33
C VAL A 125 -17.64 3.98 4.68
N VAL A 126 -17.38 3.47 5.88
CA VAL A 126 -16.06 3.19 6.44
C VAL A 126 -16.10 1.83 7.09
N SER A 127 -15.19 0.92 6.72
CA SER A 127 -15.22 -0.46 7.23
C SER A 127 -13.89 -1.17 7.03
N ASP A 128 -13.75 -2.35 7.63
CA ASP A 128 -12.66 -3.28 7.36
C ASP A 128 -13.16 -4.44 6.49
N ILE A 129 -12.30 -4.94 5.60
CA ILE A 129 -12.62 -6.13 4.82
C ILE A 129 -12.51 -7.37 5.72
N SER A 130 -13.62 -8.10 5.80
CA SER A 130 -13.71 -9.39 6.47
C SER A 130 -14.58 -10.35 5.65
N PHE A 131 -14.56 -11.63 6.05
CA PHE A 131 -15.33 -12.68 5.42
C PHE A 131 -16.48 -13.11 6.33
N ASP A 132 -17.65 -13.34 5.75
CA ASP A 132 -18.80 -13.89 6.48
C ASP A 132 -18.45 -15.24 7.11
N ARG A 133 -19.02 -15.50 8.30
CA ARG A 133 -18.79 -16.73 9.05
C ARG A 133 -19.09 -17.98 8.22
N THR A 134 -20.14 -17.95 7.41
CA THR A 134 -20.53 -19.08 6.54
C THR A 134 -19.43 -19.38 5.53
N LYS A 135 -18.80 -18.35 4.96
CA LYS A 135 -17.69 -18.51 4.03
C LYS A 135 -16.46 -19.12 4.70
N VAL A 136 -16.16 -18.68 5.92
CA VAL A 136 -15.07 -19.27 6.73
C VAL A 136 -15.35 -20.74 7.06
N LEU A 137 -16.57 -21.06 7.51
CA LEU A 137 -16.98 -22.44 7.81
C LEU A 137 -16.93 -23.36 6.58
N GLU A 138 -17.35 -22.86 5.42
CA GLU A 138 -17.25 -23.60 4.16
C GLU A 138 -15.79 -23.90 3.81
N THR A 139 -14.90 -22.91 3.92
CA THR A 139 -13.46 -23.09 3.68
C THR A 139 -12.86 -24.12 4.63
N LEU A 140 -13.20 -24.07 5.92
CA LEU A 140 -12.76 -25.05 6.91
C LEU A 140 -13.23 -26.47 6.55
N ALA A 141 -14.53 -26.62 6.26
CA ALA A 141 -15.12 -27.93 5.96
C ALA A 141 -14.54 -28.55 4.68
N ARG A 142 -14.36 -27.77 3.61
CA ARG A 142 -13.83 -28.26 2.34
C ARG A 142 -12.34 -28.65 2.40
N ASN A 143 -11.60 -28.15 3.38
CA ASN A 143 -10.15 -28.35 3.50
C ASN A 143 -9.77 -29.04 4.83
N TYR A 144 -10.73 -29.73 5.47
CA TYR A 144 -10.61 -30.28 6.82
C TYR A 144 -9.32 -31.09 7.03
N ASP A 145 -9.05 -32.09 6.18
CA ASP A 145 -7.89 -32.97 6.35
C ASP A 145 -6.56 -32.22 6.23
N GLN A 146 -6.45 -31.32 5.24
CA GLN A 146 -5.23 -30.53 5.01
C GLN A 146 -4.98 -29.56 6.17
N ILE A 147 -6.03 -28.90 6.65
CA ILE A 147 -5.95 -27.99 7.79
C ILE A 147 -5.52 -28.74 9.04
N ASN A 148 -6.17 -29.86 9.37
CA ASN A 148 -5.83 -30.64 10.55
C ASN A 148 -4.38 -31.10 10.52
N GLN A 149 -3.92 -31.60 9.37
CA GLN A 149 -2.52 -31.99 9.20
C GLN A 149 -1.56 -30.80 9.42
N ALA A 150 -1.88 -29.62 8.88
CA ALA A 150 -1.03 -28.44 9.00
C ALA A 150 -0.92 -27.90 10.44
N ILE A 151 -1.99 -28.01 11.25
CA ILE A 151 -2.02 -27.45 12.62
C ILE A 151 -1.49 -28.39 13.70
N LEU A 152 -1.24 -29.67 13.40
CA LEU A 152 -0.74 -30.64 14.40
C LEU A 152 0.48 -30.15 15.19
N PRO A 153 1.53 -29.56 14.57
CA PRO A 153 2.66 -29.03 15.33
C PRO A 153 2.27 -27.93 16.31
N TYR A 154 1.27 -27.12 15.95
CA TYR A 154 0.74 -26.07 16.82
C TYR A 154 -0.04 -26.65 18.00
N VAL A 155 -0.81 -27.71 17.76
CA VAL A 155 -1.52 -28.46 18.81
C VAL A 155 -0.53 -29.02 19.82
N ASP A 156 0.56 -29.62 19.36
CA ASP A 156 1.59 -30.18 20.24
C ASP A 156 2.35 -29.07 21.00
N TYR A 157 2.65 -27.95 20.35
CA TYR A 157 3.18 -26.76 21.00
C TYR A 157 2.28 -26.24 22.13
N LEU A 158 0.96 -26.17 21.93
CA LEU A 158 0.04 -25.72 22.98
C LEU A 158 0.05 -26.66 24.19
N LYS A 159 0.06 -27.99 23.96
CA LYS A 159 0.17 -28.98 25.05
C LYS A 159 1.46 -28.80 25.85
N GLU A 160 2.59 -28.61 25.17
CA GLU A 160 3.88 -28.36 25.82
C GLU A 160 3.87 -27.03 26.58
N LEU A 161 3.24 -25.99 26.02
CA LEU A 161 3.14 -24.67 26.64
C LEU A 161 2.29 -24.72 27.92
N ASP A 162 1.18 -25.45 27.91
CA ASP A 162 0.31 -25.61 29.10
C ASP A 162 1.02 -26.36 30.23
N GLN A 163 1.79 -27.39 29.89
CA GLN A 163 2.65 -28.10 30.84
C GLN A 163 3.72 -27.16 31.42
N TRP A 164 4.40 -26.40 30.56
CA TRP A 164 5.41 -25.43 31.00
C TRP A 164 4.81 -24.31 31.84
N ASN A 165 3.63 -23.78 31.51
CA ASN A 165 2.95 -22.75 32.30
C ASN A 165 2.59 -23.25 33.71
N SER A 166 2.37 -24.57 33.86
CA SER A 166 1.99 -25.20 35.13
C SER A 166 3.18 -25.46 36.06
N ASN A 167 4.38 -25.75 35.52
CA ASN A 167 5.54 -26.16 36.32
C ASN A 167 6.79 -25.28 36.15
N GLN A 168 6.87 -24.49 35.08
CA GLN A 168 8.01 -23.67 34.65
C GLN A 168 9.35 -24.42 34.59
N LEU A 169 9.31 -25.74 34.40
CA LEU A 169 10.50 -26.58 34.31
C LEU A 169 11.05 -26.60 32.88
N GLY A 170 12.36 -26.42 32.76
CA GLY A 170 13.06 -26.44 31.48
C GLY A 170 12.80 -25.19 30.61
N LYS A 171 13.07 -25.33 29.32
CA LYS A 171 12.96 -24.23 28.36
C LYS A 171 11.51 -24.06 27.91
N ARG A 172 11.02 -22.83 27.91
CA ARG A 172 9.71 -22.50 27.32
C ARG A 172 9.66 -22.98 25.86
N PRO A 173 8.62 -23.74 25.46
CA PRO A 173 8.51 -24.23 24.09
C PRO A 173 8.40 -23.07 23.09
N GLN A 174 8.90 -23.30 21.88
CA GLN A 174 8.90 -22.29 20.82
C GLN A 174 7.67 -22.47 19.94
N LYS A 175 6.99 -21.35 19.66
CA LYS A 175 5.82 -21.33 18.78
C LYS A 175 6.23 -21.75 17.36
N PRO A 176 5.62 -22.80 16.78
CA PRO A 176 5.97 -23.25 15.43
C PRO A 176 5.40 -22.30 14.37
N ASN A 177 6.08 -22.21 13.24
CA ASN A 177 5.52 -21.61 12.03
C ASN A 177 4.58 -22.62 11.38
N VAL A 178 3.32 -22.25 11.17
CA VAL A 178 2.32 -23.08 10.50
C VAL A 178 2.13 -22.57 9.08
N LYS A 179 2.41 -23.43 8.10
CA LYS A 179 2.07 -23.16 6.70
C LYS A 179 0.62 -23.54 6.45
N MET A 180 -0.28 -22.57 6.53
CA MET A 180 -1.70 -22.84 6.35
C MET A 180 -2.00 -23.18 4.87
N PRO A 181 -2.76 -24.24 4.57
CA PRO A 181 -3.01 -24.64 3.18
C PRO A 181 -4.01 -23.72 2.47
N VAL A 182 -4.84 -22.99 3.23
CA VAL A 182 -5.91 -22.13 2.72
C VAL A 182 -6.08 -20.87 3.55
N PHE A 183 -6.57 -19.81 2.90
CA PHE A 183 -6.87 -18.53 3.56
C PHE A 183 -7.98 -18.71 4.59
N LEU A 184 -7.78 -18.18 5.80
CA LEU A 184 -8.80 -18.15 6.85
C LEU A 184 -9.21 -16.73 7.24
N THR A 185 -8.23 -15.86 7.42
CA THR A 185 -8.39 -14.46 7.82
C THR A 185 -7.16 -13.69 7.35
N PHE A 186 -7.33 -12.39 7.15
CA PHE A 186 -6.20 -11.49 6.95
C PHE A 186 -5.39 -11.38 8.24
N ALA A 187 -4.06 -11.35 8.12
CA ALA A 187 -3.18 -10.95 9.22
C ALA A 187 -3.40 -9.48 9.58
N ARG A 188 -3.66 -8.64 8.57
CA ARG A 188 -4.09 -7.25 8.72
C ARG A 188 -5.31 -6.99 7.87
N GLN A 189 -6.45 -6.65 8.48
CA GLN A 189 -7.66 -6.37 7.72
C GLN A 189 -7.44 -5.15 6.81
N PRO A 190 -7.71 -5.25 5.49
CA PRO A 190 -7.71 -4.08 4.61
C PRO A 190 -8.78 -3.06 5.02
N PHE A 191 -8.45 -1.78 4.99
CA PHE A 191 -9.30 -0.69 5.44
C PHE A 191 -10.00 0.01 4.26
N CYS A 192 -11.32 0.11 4.31
CA CYS A 192 -12.17 0.66 3.27
C CYS A 192 -12.77 2.00 3.68
N VAL A 193 -12.67 3.00 2.81
CA VAL A 193 -13.33 4.30 2.97
C VAL A 193 -13.91 4.76 1.65
N SER A 194 -15.19 5.14 1.65
CA SER A 194 -15.81 5.79 0.50
C SER A 194 -15.31 7.23 0.33
N PHE A 195 -15.00 7.61 -0.91
CA PHE A 195 -14.60 8.96 -1.29
C PHE A 195 -15.30 9.41 -2.57
N ARG A 196 -15.45 10.72 -2.71
CA ARG A 196 -15.87 11.40 -3.94
C ARG A 196 -14.79 12.38 -4.36
N ILE A 197 -14.35 12.30 -5.60
CA ILE A 197 -13.43 13.26 -6.20
C ILE A 197 -14.26 14.27 -6.96
N VAL A 198 -14.25 15.52 -6.49
CA VAL A 198 -15.05 16.61 -7.08
C VAL A 198 -14.38 17.06 -8.38
N GLY A 199 -15.17 17.11 -9.45
CA GLY A 199 -14.69 17.58 -10.75
C GLY A 199 -14.95 19.05 -11.00
N HIS A 200 -14.94 19.42 -12.28
CA HIS A 200 -15.30 20.77 -12.71
C HIS A 200 -16.75 21.12 -12.30
N PRO A 201 -17.07 22.42 -12.11
CA PRO A 201 -18.43 22.82 -11.73
C PRO A 201 -19.49 22.27 -12.70
N GLY A 202 -20.47 21.54 -12.14
CA GLY A 202 -21.57 20.94 -12.92
C GLY A 202 -21.31 19.51 -13.40
N THR A 203 -20.15 18.91 -13.09
CA THR A 203 -19.83 17.53 -13.48
C THR A 203 -20.15 16.54 -12.35
N ASN A 204 -20.42 15.29 -12.74
CA ASN A 204 -20.62 14.22 -11.76
C ASN A 204 -19.26 13.79 -11.19
N PRO A 205 -19.11 13.68 -9.86
CA PRO A 205 -17.84 13.29 -9.26
C PRO A 205 -17.45 11.86 -9.63
N TYR A 206 -16.18 11.49 -9.42
CA TYR A 206 -15.84 10.08 -9.31
C TYR A 206 -16.23 9.58 -7.93
N GLU A 207 -17.01 8.51 -7.86
CA GLU A 207 -17.39 7.86 -6.60
C GLU A 207 -16.65 6.54 -6.47
N LEU A 208 -15.82 6.43 -5.42
CA LEU A 208 -14.85 5.36 -5.26
C LEU A 208 -14.92 4.81 -3.83
N MET A 209 -14.88 3.49 -3.70
CA MET A 209 -14.45 2.84 -2.46
C MET A 209 -12.94 2.66 -2.48
N ALA A 210 -12.21 3.42 -1.66
CA ALA A 210 -10.77 3.25 -1.52
C ALA A 210 -10.47 2.14 -0.52
N VAL A 211 -9.69 1.15 -0.95
CA VAL A 211 -9.23 0.01 -0.16
C VAL A 211 -7.74 0.22 0.11
N ASN A 212 -7.37 0.44 1.37
CA ASN A 212 -6.00 0.45 1.83
C ASN A 212 -5.62 -0.96 2.32
N ALA A 213 -4.56 -1.55 1.79
CA ALA A 213 -4.09 -2.87 2.19
C ALA A 213 -2.60 -2.87 2.59
N HIS A 214 -2.26 -3.71 3.56
CA HIS A 214 -0.88 -4.06 3.89
C HIS A 214 -0.81 -5.57 4.12
N LEU A 215 -0.62 -6.31 3.02
CA LEU A 215 -0.74 -7.76 3.03
C LEU A 215 0.44 -8.42 3.75
N TYR A 216 0.22 -9.62 4.25
CA TYR A 216 1.21 -10.37 5.02
C TYR A 216 2.40 -10.80 4.15
N PHE A 217 3.61 -10.33 4.49
CA PHE A 217 4.85 -10.82 3.87
C PHE A 217 5.14 -12.29 4.26
N GLY A 218 4.90 -12.67 5.51
CA GLY A 218 4.99 -14.06 5.99
C GLY A 218 6.30 -14.81 5.76
N ASN A 219 6.31 -16.07 6.22
CA ASN A 219 7.43 -17.00 6.01
C ASN A 219 7.28 -17.80 4.70
N TYR A 220 6.06 -17.86 4.15
CA TYR A 220 5.74 -18.63 2.96
C TYR A 220 5.11 -17.74 1.91
N ILE A 221 5.58 -17.84 0.66
CA ILE A 221 4.97 -17.16 -0.49
C ILE A 221 3.49 -17.56 -0.65
N SER A 222 3.10 -18.76 -0.22
CA SER A 222 1.70 -19.18 -0.22
C SER A 222 0.81 -18.28 0.63
N ASP A 223 1.31 -17.73 1.74
CA ASP A 223 0.51 -16.90 2.64
C ASP A 223 0.20 -15.56 1.98
N ARG A 224 1.22 -14.93 1.35
CA ARG A 224 1.06 -13.72 0.53
C ARG A 224 0.00 -13.92 -0.56
N ARG A 225 0.11 -15.03 -1.28
CA ARG A 225 -0.81 -15.38 -2.37
C ARG A 225 -2.23 -15.57 -1.86
N GLN A 226 -2.40 -16.28 -0.75
CA GLN A 226 -3.70 -16.49 -0.13
C GLN A 226 -4.37 -15.16 0.28
N GLU A 227 -3.62 -14.23 0.89
CA GLU A 227 -4.18 -12.92 1.23
C GLU A 227 -4.54 -12.08 0.01
N PHE A 228 -3.65 -12.04 -0.99
CA PHE A 228 -3.91 -11.32 -2.24
C PHE A 228 -5.14 -11.88 -2.97
N ASP A 229 -5.22 -13.20 -3.14
CA ASP A 229 -6.34 -13.85 -3.80
C ASP A 229 -7.66 -13.63 -3.04
N ALA A 230 -7.63 -13.63 -1.71
CA ALA A 230 -8.79 -13.32 -0.87
C ALA A 230 -9.25 -11.87 -1.02
N LEU A 231 -8.32 -10.92 -0.98
CA LEU A 231 -8.61 -9.49 -1.19
C LEU A 231 -9.24 -9.25 -2.57
N MET A 232 -8.62 -9.79 -3.61
CA MET A 232 -9.11 -9.67 -4.99
C MET A 232 -10.50 -10.29 -5.13
N ALA A 233 -10.71 -11.51 -4.60
CA ALA A 233 -12.01 -12.17 -4.65
C ALA A 233 -13.11 -11.35 -3.94
N TRP A 234 -12.78 -10.71 -2.82
CA TRP A 234 -13.74 -9.85 -2.11
C TRP A 234 -14.10 -8.59 -2.90
N ILE A 235 -13.09 -7.85 -3.39
CA ILE A 235 -13.31 -6.62 -4.18
C ILE A 235 -14.16 -6.95 -5.41
N LEU A 236 -13.82 -8.03 -6.10
CA LEU A 236 -14.52 -8.44 -7.32
C LEU A 236 -15.93 -8.96 -7.07
N GLY A 237 -16.15 -9.67 -5.96
CA GLY A 237 -17.50 -10.06 -5.55
C GLY A 237 -18.40 -8.84 -5.39
N ARG A 238 -17.92 -7.81 -4.70
CA ARG A 238 -18.63 -6.54 -4.50
C ARG A 238 -18.75 -5.73 -5.78
N PHE A 239 -17.74 -5.76 -6.63
CA PHE A 239 -17.72 -5.07 -7.92
C PHE A 239 -18.75 -5.63 -8.91
N ILE A 240 -18.94 -6.96 -8.93
CA ILE A 240 -19.94 -7.64 -9.78
C ILE A 240 -21.37 -7.43 -9.25
N GLU A 241 -21.54 -7.21 -7.95
CA GLU A 241 -22.84 -6.86 -7.38
C GLU A 241 -23.39 -5.52 -7.88
N HIS A 242 -22.54 -4.68 -8.51
CA HIS A 242 -22.82 -3.39 -9.19
C HIS A 242 -24.07 -2.66 -8.69
N ASP A 243 -25.25 -3.00 -9.22
CA ASP A 243 -26.55 -2.39 -8.91
C ASP A 243 -26.97 -2.47 -7.43
N ARG A 244 -26.34 -3.35 -6.64
CA ARG A 244 -26.57 -3.53 -5.20
C ARG A 244 -25.46 -2.95 -4.33
N ALA A 245 -24.35 -2.54 -4.92
CA ALA A 245 -23.25 -1.95 -4.18
C ALA A 245 -23.49 -0.45 -3.97
N TYR A 246 -23.31 0.03 -2.73
CA TYR A 246 -23.38 1.46 -2.41
C TYR A 246 -22.38 2.32 -3.21
N TYR A 247 -21.24 1.72 -3.58
CA TYR A 247 -20.21 2.33 -4.42
C TYR A 247 -19.79 1.31 -5.49
N PRO A 248 -20.01 1.61 -6.79
CA PRO A 248 -19.78 0.64 -7.86
C PRO A 248 -18.30 0.54 -8.28
N ASN A 249 -17.48 1.54 -7.97
CA ASN A 249 -16.07 1.59 -8.34
C ASN A 249 -15.17 1.47 -7.10
N PHE A 250 -14.03 0.80 -7.25
CA PHE A 250 -13.03 0.60 -6.21
C PHE A 250 -11.65 1.07 -6.68
N ILE A 251 -10.87 1.58 -5.74
CA ILE A 251 -9.43 1.78 -5.91
C ILE A 251 -8.70 1.03 -4.79
N LEU A 252 -7.81 0.11 -5.15
CA LEU A 252 -6.94 -0.59 -4.24
C LEU A 252 -5.59 0.13 -4.17
N LEU A 253 -5.15 0.46 -2.96
CA LEU A 253 -3.93 1.20 -2.67
C LEU A 253 -3.19 0.46 -1.57
N GLY A 254 -1.92 0.13 -1.74
CA GLY A 254 -1.19 -0.44 -0.61
C GLY A 254 0.04 -1.26 -0.95
N ASP A 255 0.72 -1.66 0.12
CA ASP A 255 1.73 -2.70 0.08
C ASP A 255 1.03 -4.07 0.01
N LEU A 256 0.99 -4.64 -1.20
CA LEU A 256 0.38 -5.94 -1.43
C LEU A 256 1.37 -7.09 -1.20
N ASN A 257 2.63 -6.80 -0.87
CA ASN A 257 3.71 -7.76 -0.74
C ASN A 257 3.74 -8.78 -1.89
N LEU A 258 3.38 -8.31 -3.09
CA LEU A 258 3.47 -9.12 -4.29
C LEU A 258 4.95 -9.28 -4.60
N ASP A 259 5.41 -10.53 -4.49
CA ASP A 259 6.73 -10.93 -4.94
C ASP A 259 6.76 -10.70 -6.46
N PHE A 260 7.59 -9.76 -6.91
CA PHE A 260 7.79 -9.41 -8.32
C PHE A 260 9.28 -9.44 -8.66
N ASP A 261 10.00 -10.33 -8.00
CA ASP A 261 11.34 -10.74 -8.38
C ASP A 261 11.35 -11.25 -9.84
N ASN A 262 10.26 -11.92 -10.27
CA ASN A 262 10.01 -12.35 -11.64
C ASN A 262 8.70 -11.77 -12.24
N PRO A 263 8.77 -10.58 -12.84
CA PRO A 263 7.63 -9.89 -13.45
C PRO A 263 6.80 -10.72 -14.44
N THR A 264 7.42 -11.69 -15.11
CA THR A 264 6.74 -12.53 -16.12
C THR A 264 5.72 -13.46 -15.46
N THR A 265 6.12 -14.18 -14.41
CA THR A 265 5.27 -15.19 -13.76
C THR A 265 4.15 -14.57 -12.94
N ASP A 266 4.40 -13.42 -12.32
CA ASP A 266 3.41 -12.73 -11.50
C ASP A 266 2.40 -11.96 -12.36
N ARG A 267 2.85 -11.39 -13.49
CA ARG A 267 1.96 -10.81 -14.50
C ARG A 267 1.02 -11.87 -15.06
N ASP A 268 1.52 -13.02 -15.51
CA ASP A 268 0.67 -14.08 -16.06
C ASP A 268 -0.39 -14.54 -15.04
N ARG A 269 -0.03 -14.61 -13.76
CA ARG A 269 -0.97 -14.96 -12.67
C ARG A 269 -2.05 -13.90 -12.49
N ILE A 270 -1.66 -12.62 -12.43
CA ILE A 270 -2.60 -11.52 -12.22
C ILE A 270 -3.46 -11.32 -13.47
N GLU A 271 -2.88 -11.39 -14.66
CA GLU A 271 -3.62 -11.40 -15.93
C GLU A 271 -4.59 -12.58 -16.00
N LYS A 272 -4.19 -13.79 -15.57
CA LYS A 272 -5.09 -14.94 -15.55
C LYS A 272 -6.26 -14.69 -14.61
N HIS A 273 -6.01 -14.12 -13.44
CA HIS A 273 -7.07 -13.69 -12.54
C HIS A 273 -7.96 -12.64 -13.21
N ILE A 274 -7.40 -11.53 -13.69
CA ILE A 274 -8.14 -10.47 -14.39
C ILE A 274 -8.95 -11.04 -15.56
N LYS A 275 -8.38 -11.93 -16.40
CA LYS A 275 -9.08 -12.60 -17.52
C LYS A 275 -10.19 -13.52 -17.04
N MET A 276 -9.96 -14.34 -16.02
CA MET A 276 -10.99 -15.17 -15.40
C MET A 276 -12.13 -14.33 -14.84
N PHE A 277 -11.83 -13.13 -14.35
CA PHE A 277 -12.81 -12.19 -13.81
C PHE A 277 -13.53 -11.42 -14.91
N ASN A 278 -12.84 -10.91 -15.92
CA ASN A 278 -13.44 -10.30 -17.11
C ASN A 278 -14.39 -11.27 -17.85
N ALA A 279 -14.13 -12.58 -17.79
CA ALA A 279 -15.07 -13.58 -18.31
C ALA A 279 -16.37 -13.68 -17.48
N LYS A 280 -16.34 -13.32 -16.20
CA LYS A 280 -17.49 -13.32 -15.28
C LYS A 280 -18.21 -11.97 -15.24
N VAL A 281 -17.51 -10.87 -15.51
CA VAL A 281 -18.08 -9.53 -15.57
C VAL A 281 -18.59 -9.29 -16.99
N LYS A 282 -19.89 -9.06 -17.16
CA LYS A 282 -20.47 -8.68 -18.46
C LYS A 282 -20.53 -7.16 -18.56
N GLY A 283 -20.34 -6.60 -19.76
CA GLY A 283 -20.50 -5.16 -20.02
C GLY A 283 -19.17 -4.41 -20.04
N GLU A 284 -19.21 -3.13 -19.68
CA GLU A 284 -18.11 -2.16 -19.86
C GLU A 284 -17.13 -2.09 -18.66
N ALA A 285 -17.19 -3.06 -17.74
CA ALA A 285 -16.30 -3.07 -16.58
C ALA A 285 -14.82 -3.16 -16.94
N ASN A 286 -14.00 -2.47 -16.15
CA ASN A 286 -12.57 -2.37 -16.35
C ASN A 286 -11.81 -2.63 -15.04
N VAL A 287 -10.80 -3.49 -15.12
CA VAL A 287 -9.83 -3.75 -14.05
C VAL A 287 -8.45 -3.40 -14.57
N ASN A 288 -7.76 -2.46 -13.90
CA ASN A 288 -6.48 -1.93 -14.34
C ASN A 288 -5.46 -1.88 -13.20
N PHE A 289 -4.25 -2.37 -13.43
CA PHE A 289 -3.12 -2.31 -12.52
C PHE A 289 -1.89 -1.74 -13.26
N PRO A 290 -1.75 -0.41 -13.37
CA PRO A 290 -0.73 0.22 -14.22
C PRO A 290 0.71 -0.10 -13.84
N PHE A 291 0.97 -0.41 -12.56
CA PHE A 291 2.31 -0.75 -12.06
C PHE A 291 2.79 -2.15 -12.46
N LEU A 292 1.93 -2.94 -13.11
CA LEU A 292 2.26 -4.26 -13.67
C LEU A 292 2.67 -4.20 -15.15
N ASP A 293 2.68 -3.01 -15.73
CA ASP A 293 3.18 -2.75 -17.08
C ASP A 293 4.54 -2.04 -17.03
N PRO A 294 5.43 -2.29 -18.01
CA PRO A 294 6.60 -1.45 -18.20
C PRO A 294 6.16 0.00 -18.37
N HIS A 295 6.74 0.89 -17.56
CA HIS A 295 6.34 2.29 -17.54
C HIS A 295 6.59 2.93 -18.92
N PRO A 296 5.63 3.71 -19.46
CA PRO A 296 5.66 4.17 -20.85
C PRO A 296 6.90 5.01 -21.18
N LYS A 297 7.44 5.75 -20.22
CA LYS A 297 8.61 6.62 -20.43
C LYS A 297 9.95 5.89 -20.32
N THR A 298 10.08 4.95 -19.38
CA THR A 298 11.36 4.27 -19.08
C THR A 298 11.46 2.90 -19.75
N LYS A 299 10.33 2.34 -20.19
CA LYS A 299 10.19 0.97 -20.71
C LYS A 299 10.62 -0.11 -19.71
N GLN A 300 10.64 0.23 -18.42
CA GLN A 300 11.01 -0.66 -17.32
C GLN A 300 9.87 -0.74 -16.30
N PHE A 301 9.79 -1.85 -15.58
CA PHE A 301 8.90 -1.96 -14.43
C PHE A 301 9.36 -1.02 -13.32
N LEU A 302 8.43 -0.32 -12.69
CA LEU A 302 8.72 0.50 -11.54
C LEU A 302 8.98 -0.40 -10.33
N ARG A 303 10.04 -0.12 -9.58
CA ARG A 303 10.32 -0.74 -8.28
C ARG A 303 9.82 0.17 -7.18
N THR A 304 9.23 -0.40 -6.13
CA THR A 304 8.56 0.37 -5.07
C THR A 304 9.25 0.23 -3.72
N ASN A 305 10.28 -0.62 -3.59
CA ASN A 305 11.11 -0.65 -2.39
C ASN A 305 12.39 0.19 -2.56
N ALA A 306 12.93 0.68 -1.45
CA ALA A 306 14.12 1.53 -1.40
C ALA A 306 15.40 0.86 -1.97
N ARG A 307 15.39 -0.47 -2.10
CA ARG A 307 16.51 -1.27 -2.61
C ARG A 307 16.39 -1.59 -4.11
N PHE A 308 15.29 -1.18 -4.75
CA PHE A 308 15.00 -1.41 -6.17
C PHE A 308 15.00 -2.88 -6.61
N THR A 309 14.57 -3.76 -5.72
CA THR A 309 14.49 -5.20 -6.02
C THR A 309 13.06 -5.64 -6.29
N GLU A 310 12.07 -5.00 -5.66
CA GLU A 310 10.69 -5.48 -5.60
C GLU A 310 9.67 -4.40 -5.98
N THR A 311 8.48 -4.86 -6.37
CA THR A 311 7.30 -4.03 -6.69
C THR A 311 6.15 -4.43 -5.77
N PHE A 312 6.39 -4.33 -4.46
CA PHE A 312 5.45 -4.73 -3.42
C PHE A 312 4.15 -3.92 -3.45
N ASP A 313 4.28 -2.62 -3.73
CA ASP A 313 3.20 -1.65 -3.62
C ASP A 313 2.45 -1.49 -4.95
N GLN A 314 1.13 -1.35 -4.89
CA GLN A 314 0.27 -1.31 -6.08
C GLN A 314 -0.85 -0.28 -5.95
N ILE A 315 -1.28 0.22 -7.13
CA ILE A 315 -2.56 0.90 -7.32
C ILE A 315 -3.37 0.08 -8.31
N GLY A 316 -4.56 -0.36 -7.91
CA GLY A 316 -5.50 -1.11 -8.74
C GLY A 316 -6.81 -0.36 -8.89
N LEU A 317 -7.34 -0.26 -10.10
CA LEU A 317 -8.63 0.35 -10.40
C LEU A 317 -9.63 -0.73 -10.80
N PHE A 318 -10.83 -0.68 -10.23
CA PHE A 318 -11.97 -1.53 -10.59
C PHE A 318 -13.15 -0.60 -10.83
N ASN A 319 -13.50 -0.35 -12.09
CA ASN A 319 -14.47 0.68 -12.43
C ASN A 319 -15.42 0.28 -13.55
N TRP A 320 -16.64 0.80 -13.44
CA TRP A 320 -17.65 0.84 -14.50
C TRP A 320 -17.68 2.21 -15.20
N ASP A 321 -17.07 3.22 -14.56
CA ASP A 321 -16.98 4.58 -15.08
C ASP A 321 -15.95 4.67 -16.23
N GLN A 322 -16.44 4.82 -17.46
CA GLN A 322 -15.62 4.89 -18.68
C GLN A 322 -14.70 6.12 -18.75
N ARG A 323 -14.84 7.08 -17.84
CA ARG A 323 -13.94 8.23 -17.72
C ARG A 323 -12.61 7.87 -17.06
N LEU A 324 -12.56 6.74 -16.35
CA LEU A 324 -11.35 6.25 -15.68
C LEU A 324 -10.52 5.38 -16.64
N PRO A 325 -9.18 5.42 -16.53
CA PRO A 325 -8.33 4.76 -17.50
C PRO A 325 -8.38 3.25 -17.41
N THR A 326 -8.33 2.63 -18.58
CA THR A 326 -8.25 1.19 -18.78
C THR A 326 -6.80 0.73 -18.97
N TYR A 327 -6.57 -0.58 -18.86
CA TYR A 327 -5.25 -1.17 -19.13
C TYR A 327 -4.72 -0.85 -20.54
N LYS A 328 -5.61 -0.53 -21.50
CA LYS A 328 -5.24 -0.20 -22.88
C LYS A 328 -4.54 1.15 -22.99
N GLU A 329 -4.76 2.04 -22.02
CA GLU A 329 -4.22 3.40 -22.02
C GLU A 329 -2.90 3.52 -21.27
N ASN A 330 -2.49 2.48 -20.51
CA ASN A 330 -1.27 2.48 -19.71
C ASN A 330 -0.02 2.83 -20.53
N SER A 331 0.06 2.40 -21.80
CA SER A 331 1.20 2.67 -22.68
C SER A 331 1.31 4.13 -23.16
N SER A 332 0.25 4.92 -23.05
CA SER A 332 0.19 6.34 -23.43
C SER A 332 0.02 7.28 -22.23
N MET A 333 -0.06 6.73 -21.01
CA MET A 333 -0.11 7.54 -19.79
C MET A 333 1.12 8.45 -19.68
N GLY A 334 0.90 9.69 -19.22
CA GLY A 334 1.93 10.72 -19.11
C GLY A 334 2.24 11.50 -20.39
N GLU A 335 1.68 11.14 -21.56
CA GLU A 335 1.84 11.92 -22.80
C GLU A 335 1.06 13.25 -22.76
N ASN A 336 -0.13 13.24 -22.12
CA ASN A 336 -0.92 14.44 -21.89
C ASN A 336 -0.67 14.97 -20.46
N PRO A 337 -0.19 16.22 -20.27
CA PRO A 337 0.02 16.80 -18.96
C PRO A 337 -1.21 16.85 -18.04
N ARG A 338 -2.43 16.86 -18.59
CA ARG A 338 -3.68 16.77 -17.81
C ARG A 338 -4.31 15.38 -17.83
N GLY A 339 -3.76 14.47 -18.63
CA GLY A 339 -4.25 13.10 -18.75
C GLY A 339 -3.77 12.19 -17.61
N PRO A 340 -4.22 10.92 -17.63
CA PRO A 340 -3.79 9.93 -16.67
C PRO A 340 -2.27 9.73 -16.76
N ASP A 341 -1.65 9.59 -15.61
CA ASP A 341 -0.21 9.33 -15.48
C ASP A 341 0.05 8.57 -14.17
N TYR A 342 1.17 7.87 -14.06
CA TYR A 342 1.51 7.14 -12.85
C TYR A 342 3.02 7.07 -12.67
N GLY A 343 3.45 6.94 -11.42
CA GLY A 343 4.87 6.90 -11.12
C GLY A 343 5.18 6.58 -9.67
N VAL A 344 6.47 6.65 -9.37
CA VAL A 344 7.02 6.45 -8.03
C VAL A 344 7.92 7.64 -7.71
N PHE A 345 7.76 8.21 -6.51
CA PHE A 345 8.70 9.19 -5.99
C PHE A 345 9.93 8.49 -5.41
N ASN A 346 11.05 8.57 -6.13
CA ASN A 346 12.30 7.93 -5.79
C ASN A 346 13.18 8.83 -4.91
N PHE A 347 12.81 8.97 -3.64
CA PHE A 347 13.62 9.74 -2.69
C PHE A 347 15.01 9.14 -2.45
N VAL A 348 15.22 7.87 -2.78
CA VAL A 348 16.51 7.20 -2.57
C VAL A 348 17.54 7.67 -3.60
N GLU A 349 17.15 7.79 -4.87
CA GLU A 349 18.01 8.44 -5.89
C GLU A 349 18.20 9.93 -5.57
N LEU A 350 17.17 10.63 -5.08
CA LEU A 350 17.31 12.01 -4.58
C LEU A 350 18.39 12.12 -3.51
N PHE A 351 18.34 11.28 -2.48
CA PHE A 351 19.32 11.33 -1.39
C PHE A 351 20.71 10.94 -1.89
N SER A 352 20.82 10.00 -2.83
CA SER A 352 22.12 9.63 -3.40
C SER A 352 22.74 10.78 -4.20
N ASP A 353 21.96 11.40 -5.08
CA ASP A 353 22.39 12.54 -5.87
C ASP A 353 22.77 13.74 -4.98
N ALA A 354 21.93 14.08 -4.00
CA ALA A 354 22.16 15.24 -3.14
C ALA A 354 23.43 15.11 -2.27
N LEU A 355 23.76 13.87 -1.85
CA LEU A 355 24.84 13.63 -0.89
C LEU A 355 26.14 13.16 -1.54
N TYR A 356 26.06 12.45 -2.66
CA TYR A 356 27.20 11.85 -3.33
C TYR A 356 27.40 12.35 -4.77
N ASN A 357 26.45 13.12 -5.32
CA ASN A 357 26.46 13.60 -6.71
C ASN A 357 26.58 12.46 -7.74
N ARG A 358 25.94 11.32 -7.44
CA ARG A 358 25.92 10.10 -8.28
C ARG A 358 24.75 9.21 -7.88
N GLY A 359 24.28 8.40 -8.81
CA GLY A 359 23.14 7.52 -8.59
C GLY A 359 23.45 6.34 -7.67
N VAL A 360 22.41 5.72 -7.11
CA VAL A 360 22.56 4.61 -6.15
C VAL A 360 23.30 3.43 -6.80
N SER A 361 23.10 3.19 -8.09
CA SER A 361 23.76 2.12 -8.84
C SER A 361 25.28 2.19 -8.80
N GLU A 362 25.85 3.40 -8.68
CA GLU A 362 27.29 3.69 -8.68
C GLU A 362 27.94 3.51 -7.30
N LEU A 363 27.15 3.35 -6.24
CA LEU A 363 27.64 3.09 -4.90
C LEU A 363 28.11 1.63 -4.76
N SER A 364 29.24 1.43 -4.08
CA SER A 364 29.70 0.09 -3.67
C SER A 364 28.74 -0.56 -2.67
N LEU A 365 28.86 -1.88 -2.48
CA LEU A 365 27.99 -2.62 -1.55
C LEU A 365 28.08 -2.10 -0.10
N SER A 366 29.28 -1.72 0.35
CA SER A 366 29.49 -1.15 1.69
C SER A 366 28.86 0.24 1.81
N GLU A 367 29.00 1.08 0.78
CA GLU A 367 28.37 2.40 0.72
C GLU A 367 26.84 2.28 0.72
N LYS A 368 26.25 1.42 -0.12
CA LYS A 368 24.80 1.15 -0.14
C LYS A 368 24.28 0.76 1.24
N LYS A 369 24.97 -0.18 1.91
CA LYS A 369 24.59 -0.62 3.26
C LYS A 369 24.66 0.52 4.27
N ALA A 370 25.69 1.37 4.20
CA ALA A 370 25.80 2.53 5.08
C ALA A 370 24.71 3.55 4.80
N PHE A 371 24.47 3.85 3.53
CA PHE A 371 23.48 4.81 3.03
C PHE A 371 22.05 4.44 3.41
N PHE A 372 21.59 3.22 3.10
CA PHE A 372 20.22 2.79 3.40
C PHE A 372 19.89 2.86 4.90
N ARG A 373 20.84 2.51 5.77
CA ARG A 373 20.66 2.59 7.24
C ARG A 373 20.39 4.00 7.76
N ARG A 374 20.66 5.05 6.98
CA ARG A 374 20.46 6.45 7.41
C ARG A 374 19.02 6.89 7.30
N PHE A 375 18.24 6.28 6.40
CA PHE A 375 16.86 6.69 6.13
C PHE A 375 15.84 5.58 6.28
N GLU A 376 16.21 4.29 6.19
CA GLU A 376 15.24 3.18 6.16
C GLU A 376 14.29 3.21 7.37
N HIS A 377 14.75 3.62 8.55
CA HIS A 377 13.93 3.68 9.76
C HIS A 377 13.31 5.06 10.02
N GLU A 378 13.82 6.10 9.37
CA GLU A 378 13.43 7.50 9.57
C GLU A 378 12.41 7.94 8.51
N VAL A 379 12.70 7.67 7.25
CA VAL A 379 11.87 8.03 6.10
C VAL A 379 10.97 6.86 5.73
N SER A 380 11.51 5.84 5.07
CA SER A 380 10.85 4.55 4.77
C SER A 380 11.81 3.61 4.02
N ASP A 381 11.50 2.32 3.99
CA ASP A 381 12.04 1.33 3.04
C ASP A 381 11.14 1.09 1.81
N HIS A 382 10.03 1.81 1.69
CA HIS A 382 9.14 1.85 0.54
C HIS A 382 9.13 3.24 -0.09
N LEU A 383 8.88 3.30 -1.40
CA LEU A 383 8.78 4.52 -2.17
C LEU A 383 7.30 4.87 -2.38
N PRO A 384 6.88 6.13 -2.21
CA PRO A 384 5.51 6.53 -2.50
C PRO A 384 5.20 6.34 -3.99
N LEU A 385 4.12 5.63 -4.30
CA LEU A 385 3.60 5.54 -5.67
C LEU A 385 2.36 6.41 -5.82
N TRP A 386 2.13 6.88 -7.05
CA TRP A 386 1.04 7.78 -7.37
C TRP A 386 0.41 7.45 -8.72
N LEU A 387 -0.88 7.76 -8.80
CA LEU A 387 -1.71 7.77 -10.00
C LEU A 387 -2.37 9.15 -10.09
N ARG A 388 -2.09 9.86 -11.17
CA ARG A 388 -2.80 11.08 -11.51
C ARG A 388 -3.95 10.76 -12.45
N LEU A 389 -5.11 11.36 -12.19
CA LEU A 389 -6.28 11.26 -13.04
C LEU A 389 -6.74 12.66 -13.46
N PRO A 390 -7.28 12.85 -14.67
CA PRO A 390 -8.01 14.07 -15.00
C PRO A 390 -9.22 14.19 -14.05
N LEU A 391 -9.55 15.41 -13.65
CA LEU A 391 -10.80 15.65 -12.95
C LEU A 391 -11.99 15.27 -13.85
N PRO A 392 -13.13 14.92 -13.26
CA PRO A 392 -14.36 14.78 -14.03
C PRO A 392 -14.67 16.06 -14.82
N ASP A 393 -14.67 15.93 -16.15
CA ASP A 393 -15.02 16.96 -17.14
C ASP A 393 -16.50 16.93 -17.57
#